data_AF-A0A920M7D6-F1
#
_entry.id   AF-A0A920M7D6-F1
#
_cell.length_a   1.000
_cell.length_b   1.000
_cell.length_c   1.000
_cell.angle_alpha   90.00
_cell.angle_beta   90.00
_cell.angle_gamma   90.00
#
_symmetry.space_group_name_H-M   'P 1'
#
loop_
_entity.id
_entity.type
_entity.pdbx_description
1 polymer ?
#
loop_
_entity_poly.entity_id
_entity_poly.type
_entity_poly.pdbx_seq_one_letter_code
_entity_poly.pdbx_strand_id
1 'polypeptide(L)'
;MSFLPKNFPLKWFRQCSSRGTRRSYSTSPGLAPYLEDARISDEILDLSVGPQEVLSSVGWTGGGIESQMDDLARVFKAMFDGTILNQSTIDLFSEQAIGTSYALGIQLSNRVGYRTFEHGGGVPGFRSHARYFPDLDVALLYPQT
;
A
#
# COMPACT_ATOMS: atom_id res chain seq x y z
N MET A 1 -5.05 4.78 17.91
CA MET A 1 -4.19 4.67 19.11
C MET A 1 -2.75 4.93 18.68
N SER A 2 -2.18 6.09 18.99
CA SER A 2 -0.83 6.49 18.57
C SER A 2 0.21 5.86 19.50
N PHE A 3 1.14 5.08 18.96
CA PHE A 3 2.22 4.42 19.71
C PHE A 3 3.60 5.01 19.40
N LEU A 4 3.71 6.35 19.34
CA LEU A 4 5.01 7.00 19.45
C LEU A 4 5.00 8.11 20.50
N PRO A 5 5.90 8.05 21.50
CA PRO A 5 6.02 9.10 22.49
C PRO A 5 6.49 10.40 21.83
N LYS A 6 5.95 11.53 22.29
CA LYS A 6 6.15 12.88 21.73
C LYS A 6 7.60 13.39 21.68
N ASN A 7 8.57 12.64 22.21
CA ASN A 7 9.99 12.99 22.28
C ASN A 7 10.89 11.82 21.83
N PHE A 8 10.61 11.21 20.68
CA PHE A 8 11.54 10.24 20.08
C PHE A 8 12.78 10.98 19.53
N PRO A 9 13.99 10.80 20.09
CA PRO A 9 15.13 11.58 19.67
C PRO A 9 15.64 11.08 18.32
N LEU A 10 15.70 11.96 17.31
CA LEU A 10 16.16 11.70 15.93
C LEU A 10 17.49 10.90 15.83
N LYS A 11 18.36 11.01 16.84
CA LYS A 11 19.63 10.27 16.93
C LYS A 11 19.47 8.74 17.01
N TRP A 12 18.31 8.21 17.40
CA TRP A 12 18.05 6.77 17.50
C TRP A 12 17.53 6.13 16.20
N PHE A 13 17.05 6.92 15.23
CA PHE A 13 16.73 6.43 13.87
C PHE A 13 17.99 5.88 13.15
N ARG A 14 19.16 6.32 13.63
CA ARG A 14 20.49 6.00 13.10
C ARG A 14 20.98 4.60 13.45
N GLN A 15 20.31 3.89 14.36
CA GLN A 15 20.85 2.67 14.96
C GLN A 15 20.19 1.37 14.46
N CYS A 16 19.00 1.45 13.84
CA CYS A 16 18.38 0.30 13.13
C CYS A 16 18.85 0.16 11.68
N SER A 17 19.46 1.19 11.09
CA SER A 17 20.10 1.09 9.78
C SER A 17 21.51 0.52 9.97
N SER A 18 21.65 -0.78 9.71
CA SER A 18 22.96 -1.42 9.56
C SER A 18 23.83 -0.61 8.59
N ARG A 19 25.14 -0.66 8.81
CA ARG A 19 26.21 0.16 8.20
C ARG A 19 26.22 0.15 6.67
N GLY A 20 25.26 0.82 6.03
CA GLY A 20 25.27 1.20 4.63
C GLY A 20 25.66 2.67 4.51
N THR A 21 26.71 2.95 3.74
CA THR A 21 27.23 4.28 3.43
C THR A 21 26.11 5.31 3.18
N ARG A 22 26.21 6.50 3.77
CA ARG A 22 25.26 7.66 3.70
C ARG A 22 24.79 8.09 2.30
N ARG A 23 25.22 7.45 1.22
CA ARG A 23 24.96 7.84 -0.18
C ARG A 23 23.67 7.29 -0.79
N SER A 24 22.94 6.38 -0.11
CA SER A 24 21.86 5.64 -0.78
C SER A 24 20.43 6.12 -0.47
N TYR A 25 20.23 7.03 0.49
CA TYR A 25 18.87 7.48 0.84
C TYR A 25 18.36 8.64 -0.02
N SER A 26 19.26 9.38 -0.70
CA SER A 26 18.87 10.52 -1.54
C SER A 26 18.19 10.11 -2.84
N THR A 27 18.22 8.83 -3.20
CA THR A 27 17.58 8.28 -4.41
C THR A 27 16.30 7.53 -4.07
N SER A 28 15.90 7.46 -2.81
CA SER A 28 14.63 6.88 -2.40
C SER A 28 13.50 7.88 -2.67
N PRO A 29 12.48 7.51 -3.47
CA PRO A 29 11.34 8.38 -3.70
C PRO A 29 10.67 8.82 -2.39
N GLY A 30 10.34 10.11 -2.27
CA GLY A 30 9.77 10.70 -1.06
C GLY A 30 10.78 11.12 0.02
N LEU A 31 12.06 10.77 -0.13
CA LEU A 31 13.18 11.19 0.74
C LEU A 31 14.27 11.97 0.00
N ALA A 32 14.23 11.98 -1.33
CA ALA A 32 15.13 12.76 -2.17
C ALA A 32 14.91 14.28 -1.96
N PRO A 33 15.98 15.10 -1.94
CA PRO A 33 15.82 16.54 -1.93
C PRO A 33 15.09 17.01 -3.18
N TYR A 34 14.10 17.87 -2.99
CA TYR A 34 13.37 18.48 -4.10
C TYR A 34 14.31 19.29 -4.98
N LEU A 35 14.21 19.09 -6.29
CA LEU A 35 14.85 19.91 -7.32
C LEU A 35 13.77 20.52 -8.21
N GLU A 36 13.87 21.83 -8.48
CA GLU A 36 12.92 22.53 -9.35
C GLU A 36 12.90 22.00 -10.79
N ASP A 37 14.03 21.45 -11.25
CA ASP A 37 14.13 20.75 -12.52
C ASP A 37 14.53 19.29 -12.31
N ALA A 38 13.65 18.38 -12.73
CA ALA A 38 13.84 16.94 -12.67
C ALA A 38 14.61 16.38 -13.87
N ARG A 39 15.05 17.21 -14.83
CA ARG A 39 15.79 16.74 -16.02
C ARG A 39 17.22 16.34 -15.67
N ILE A 40 17.58 15.08 -15.96
CA ILE A 40 18.98 14.64 -16.02
C ILE A 40 19.56 14.94 -17.41
N SER A 41 18.72 14.85 -18.46
CA SER A 41 19.03 15.24 -19.83
C SER A 41 17.73 15.64 -20.56
N ASP A 42 17.82 16.05 -21.83
CA ASP A 42 16.65 16.44 -22.63
C ASP A 42 15.62 15.31 -22.80
N GLU A 43 16.04 14.05 -22.63
CA GLU A 43 15.21 12.85 -22.80
C GLU A 43 14.92 12.11 -21.49
N ILE A 44 15.67 12.38 -20.42
CA ILE A 44 15.59 11.64 -19.15
C ILE A 44 15.13 12.56 -18.02
N LEU A 45 13.97 12.21 -17.45
CA LEU A 45 13.39 12.86 -16.28
C LEU A 45 13.58 11.98 -15.03
N ASP A 46 14.19 12.54 -13.99
CA ASP A 46 14.30 11.94 -12.66
C ASP A 46 13.02 12.17 -11.86
N LEU A 47 12.14 11.16 -11.88
CA LEU A 47 10.89 11.18 -11.12
C LEU A 47 11.09 11.12 -9.60
N SER A 48 12.32 10.93 -9.10
CA SER A 48 12.58 10.88 -7.66
C SER A 48 12.72 12.25 -7.00
N VAL A 49 13.06 13.31 -7.75
CA VAL A 49 13.38 14.66 -7.24
C VAL A 49 12.31 15.72 -7.49
N GLY A 50 11.25 15.41 -8.25
CA GLY A 50 10.10 16.30 -8.47
C GLY A 50 9.26 16.52 -7.19
N PRO A 51 8.17 17.31 -7.24
CA PRO A 51 7.36 17.61 -6.05
C PRO A 51 6.77 16.32 -5.44
N GLN A 52 7.34 15.87 -4.31
CA GLN A 52 6.94 14.62 -3.64
C GLN A 52 5.97 14.85 -2.47
N GLU A 53 5.50 16.08 -2.23
CA GLU A 53 4.58 16.36 -1.11
C GLU A 53 3.29 15.52 -1.27
N VAL A 54 2.87 15.27 -2.52
CA VAL A 54 1.78 14.36 -2.86
C VAL A 54 2.15 12.92 -2.52
N LEU A 55 3.33 12.41 -2.87
CA LEU A 55 3.72 11.03 -2.50
C LEU A 55 3.85 10.82 -0.98
N SER A 56 4.36 11.84 -0.27
CA SER A 56 4.51 11.80 1.18
C SER A 56 3.17 11.88 1.94
N SER A 57 2.12 12.45 1.34
CA SER A 57 0.78 12.55 1.95
C SER A 57 -0.21 11.49 1.46
N VAL A 58 -0.15 11.07 0.20
CA VAL A 58 -0.98 9.98 -0.38
C VAL A 58 -0.63 8.63 0.27
N GLY A 59 0.62 8.45 0.69
CA GLY A 59 1.00 7.32 1.51
C GLY A 59 0.21 7.20 2.82
N TRP A 60 -0.32 8.27 3.41
CA TRP A 60 -0.91 8.13 4.74
C TRP A 60 -2.13 7.19 4.77
N THR A 61 -3.19 7.47 4.00
CA THR A 61 -4.37 6.59 3.93
C THR A 61 -4.45 5.78 2.63
N GLY A 62 -3.72 6.19 1.58
CA GLY A 62 -3.81 5.58 0.26
C GLY A 62 -2.82 4.44 -0.02
N GLY A 63 -1.79 4.22 0.82
CA GLY A 63 -0.80 3.16 0.52
C GLY A 63 0.39 2.97 1.47
N GLY A 64 0.42 3.63 2.62
CA GLY A 64 1.55 3.63 3.57
C GLY A 64 1.30 2.77 4.80
N ILE A 65 0.28 1.93 4.76
CA ILE A 65 0.14 0.82 5.71
C ILE A 65 1.27 -0.17 5.40
N GLU A 66 2.13 -0.41 6.39
CA GLU A 66 3.14 -1.46 6.37
C GLU A 66 2.64 -2.65 7.19
N SER A 67 2.78 -3.86 6.66
CA SER A 67 2.36 -5.09 7.33
C SER A 67 3.17 -6.29 6.84
N GLN A 68 3.27 -7.32 7.68
CA GLN A 68 3.72 -8.64 7.24
C GLN A 68 2.61 -9.34 6.45
N MET A 69 2.97 -10.27 5.55
CA MET A 69 1.99 -10.92 4.68
C MET A 69 0.95 -11.75 5.45
N ASP A 70 1.33 -12.39 6.56
CA ASP A 70 0.40 -13.17 7.37
C ASP A 70 -0.60 -12.29 8.12
N ASP A 71 -0.16 -11.13 8.64
CA ASP A 71 -1.03 -10.17 9.29
C ASP A 71 -2.00 -9.52 8.30
N LEU A 72 -1.52 -9.09 7.13
CA LEU A 72 -2.39 -8.54 6.09
C LEU A 72 -3.41 -9.57 5.61
N ALA A 73 -3.03 -10.86 5.53
CA ALA A 73 -3.97 -11.93 5.15
C ALA A 73 -5.09 -12.10 6.18
N ARG A 74 -4.75 -12.08 7.47
CA ARG A 74 -5.74 -12.16 8.55
C ARG A 74 -6.70 -10.97 8.55
N VAL A 75 -6.16 -9.75 8.45
CA VAL A 75 -6.99 -8.53 8.45
C VAL A 75 -7.87 -8.47 7.21
N PHE A 76 -7.32 -8.76 6.02
CA PHE A 76 -8.08 -8.71 4.77
C PHE A 76 -9.20 -9.76 4.73
N LYS A 77 -8.96 -10.96 5.27
CA LYS A 77 -10.03 -11.95 5.49
C LYS A 77 -11.09 -11.42 6.45
N ALA A 78 -10.66 -10.93 7.61
CA ALA A 78 -11.54 -10.48 8.69
C ALA A 78 -12.47 -9.32 8.27
N MET A 79 -12.08 -8.53 7.26
CA MET A 79 -12.92 -7.51 6.63
C MET A 79 -14.18 -8.09 6.00
N PHE A 80 -14.12 -9.28 5.39
CA PHE A 80 -15.18 -9.80 4.52
C PHE A 80 -15.80 -11.11 5.02
N ASP A 81 -15.25 -11.73 6.07
CA ASP A 81 -15.80 -12.96 6.67
C ASP A 81 -16.86 -12.70 7.77
N GLY A 82 -17.13 -11.43 8.07
CA GLY A 82 -18.08 -11.03 9.12
C GLY A 82 -17.44 -10.81 10.50
N THR A 83 -16.12 -10.97 10.64
CA THR A 83 -15.43 -10.80 11.92
C THR A 83 -15.37 -9.35 12.38
N ILE A 84 -15.03 -8.41 11.48
CA ILE A 84 -14.90 -6.97 11.84
C ILE A 84 -15.98 -6.09 11.21
N LEU A 85 -16.54 -6.49 10.06
CA LEU A 85 -17.61 -5.77 9.38
C LEU A 85 -18.90 -6.57 9.44
N ASN A 86 -20.04 -5.89 9.59
CA ASN A 86 -21.34 -6.52 9.47
C ASN A 86 -21.69 -6.76 7.99
N GLN A 87 -22.67 -7.65 7.75
CA GLN A 87 -23.07 -8.02 6.39
C GLN A 87 -23.51 -6.81 5.56
N SER A 88 -24.26 -5.86 6.13
CA SER A 88 -24.69 -4.68 5.39
C SER A 88 -23.52 -3.80 4.92
N THR A 89 -22.42 -3.76 5.66
CA THR A 89 -21.21 -3.05 5.22
C THR A 89 -20.47 -3.83 4.13
N ILE A 90 -20.41 -5.16 4.25
CA ILE A 90 -19.81 -6.03 3.23
C ILE A 90 -20.57 -5.94 1.90
N ASP A 91 -21.90 -5.80 1.97
CA ASP A 91 -22.75 -5.62 0.81
C ASP A 91 -22.41 -4.30 0.08
N LEU A 92 -22.15 -3.21 0.81
CA LEU A 92 -21.68 -1.94 0.23
C LEU A 92 -20.32 -2.08 -0.50
N PHE A 93 -19.40 -2.91 0.01
CA PHE A 93 -18.15 -3.23 -0.70
C PHE A 93 -18.36 -4.08 -1.96
N SER A 94 -19.54 -4.69 -2.11
CA SER A 94 -19.93 -5.51 -3.25
C SER A 94 -20.70 -4.71 -4.32
N GLU A 95 -21.09 -3.47 -4.02
CA GLU A 95 -21.79 -2.59 -4.96
C GLU A 95 -20.81 -1.95 -5.96
N GLN A 96 -20.86 -2.42 -7.19
CA GLN A 96 -20.01 -1.92 -8.28
C GLN A 96 -20.41 -0.50 -8.68
N ALA A 97 -19.42 0.36 -8.91
CA ALA A 97 -19.66 1.59 -9.65
C ALA A 97 -20.01 1.26 -11.12
N ILE A 98 -20.85 2.10 -11.74
CA ILE A 98 -21.39 1.85 -13.08
C ILE A 98 -20.24 1.66 -14.08
N GLY A 99 -20.25 0.52 -14.77
CA GLY A 99 -19.28 0.21 -15.84
C GLY A 99 -17.88 -0.19 -15.37
N THR A 100 -17.69 -0.44 -14.07
CA THR A 100 -16.41 -0.92 -13.52
C THR A 100 -16.60 -2.09 -12.57
N SER A 101 -15.56 -2.91 -12.44
CA SER A 101 -15.49 -3.96 -11.43
C SER A 101 -14.93 -3.45 -10.09
N TYR A 102 -14.75 -2.13 -9.95
CA TYR A 102 -14.21 -1.48 -8.76
C TYR A 102 -15.33 -0.85 -7.93
N ALA A 103 -15.31 -1.09 -6.62
CA ALA A 103 -16.28 -0.61 -5.65
C ALA A 103 -15.61 0.37 -4.66
N LEU A 104 -15.96 0.30 -3.38
CA LEU A 104 -15.42 1.14 -2.31
C LEU A 104 -13.95 0.78 -1.97
N GLY A 105 -13.02 1.08 -2.88
CA GLY A 105 -11.61 0.78 -2.66
C GLY A 105 -11.29 -0.71 -2.70
N ILE A 106 -12.11 -1.51 -3.40
CA ILE A 106 -11.93 -2.95 -3.58
C ILE A 106 -12.29 -3.30 -5.02
N GLN A 107 -11.47 -4.14 -5.64
CA GLN A 107 -11.73 -4.74 -6.91
C GLN A 107 -12.53 -6.04 -6.71
N LEU A 108 -13.68 -6.13 -7.38
CA LEU A 108 -14.48 -7.34 -7.44
C LEU A 108 -14.11 -8.12 -8.69
N SER A 109 -13.91 -9.42 -8.58
CA SER A 109 -13.59 -10.26 -9.74
C SER A 109 -14.22 -11.64 -9.63
N ASN A 110 -14.01 -12.44 -10.67
CA ASN A 110 -14.27 -13.87 -10.66
C ASN A 110 -13.01 -14.61 -11.09
N ARG A 111 -12.51 -15.51 -10.25
CA ARG A 111 -11.30 -16.28 -10.48
C ARG A 111 -11.61 -17.75 -10.32
N VAL A 112 -11.38 -18.52 -11.39
CA VAL A 112 -11.62 -19.97 -11.40
C VAL A 112 -13.06 -20.31 -10.98
N GLY A 113 -14.03 -19.47 -11.37
CA GLY A 113 -15.45 -19.66 -11.03
C GLY A 113 -15.88 -19.05 -9.70
N TYR A 114 -14.95 -18.64 -8.84
CA TYR A 114 -15.26 -18.07 -7.53
C TYR A 114 -15.25 -16.54 -7.53
N ARG A 115 -16.19 -15.94 -6.82
CA ARG A 115 -16.19 -14.49 -6.57
C ARG A 115 -14.97 -14.12 -5.71
N THR A 116 -14.38 -12.96 -5.96
CA THR A 116 -13.23 -12.47 -5.18
C THR A 116 -13.34 -10.99 -4.83
N PHE A 117 -12.85 -10.65 -3.63
CA PHE A 117 -12.51 -9.29 -3.22
C PHE A 117 -11.00 -9.11 -3.35
N GLU A 118 -10.54 -8.06 -4.01
CA GLU A 118 -9.15 -7.88 -4.42
C GLU A 118 -8.67 -6.45 -4.19
N HIS A 119 -7.39 -6.28 -3.87
CA HIS A 119 -6.74 -4.97 -3.92
C HIS A 119 -5.24 -5.10 -4.19
N GLY A 120 -4.73 -4.24 -5.08
CA GLY A 120 -3.30 -4.13 -5.35
C GLY A 120 -2.63 -3.10 -4.44
N GLY A 121 -1.39 -3.37 -4.03
CA GLY A 121 -0.54 -2.41 -3.34
C GLY A 121 0.66 -2.06 -4.20
N GLY A 122 0.97 -0.77 -4.32
CA GLY A 122 2.12 -0.30 -5.10
C GLY A 122 2.77 0.90 -4.44
N VAL A 123 4.00 0.71 -3.98
CA VAL A 123 4.91 1.78 -3.57
C VAL A 123 6.25 1.56 -4.26
N PRO A 124 7.08 2.59 -4.44
CA PRO A 124 8.37 2.41 -5.10
C PRO A 124 9.21 1.30 -4.45
N GLY A 125 9.58 0.29 -5.24
CA GLY A 125 10.34 -0.88 -4.77
C GLY A 125 9.50 -2.07 -4.26
N PHE A 126 8.17 -1.91 -4.11
CA PHE A 126 7.30 -2.98 -3.63
C PHE A 126 5.97 -3.02 -4.39
N ARG A 127 5.59 -4.20 -4.85
CA ARG A 127 4.25 -4.48 -5.35
C ARG A 127 3.66 -5.67 -4.61
N SER A 128 2.41 -5.56 -4.22
CA SER A 128 1.67 -6.59 -3.50
C SER A 128 0.26 -6.73 -4.05
N HIS A 129 -0.37 -7.86 -3.76
CA HIS A 129 -1.78 -8.08 -4.07
C HIS A 129 -2.42 -8.91 -2.98
N ALA A 130 -3.60 -8.49 -2.55
CA ALA A 130 -4.45 -9.23 -1.63
C ALA A 130 -5.70 -9.71 -2.37
N ARG A 131 -6.12 -10.94 -2.11
CA ARG A 131 -7.33 -11.54 -2.65
C ARG A 131 -8.02 -12.37 -1.58
N TYR A 132 -9.34 -12.27 -1.50
CA TYR A 132 -10.18 -13.08 -0.62
C TYR A 132 -11.29 -13.78 -1.42
N PHE A 133 -11.47 -15.07 -1.17
CA PHE A 133 -12.48 -15.94 -1.74
C PHE A 133 -13.55 -16.23 -0.68
N PRO A 134 -14.67 -15.49 -0.62
CA PRO A 134 -15.70 -15.68 0.40
C PRO A 134 -16.30 -17.08 0.38
N ASP A 135 -16.48 -17.67 -0.81
CA ASP A 135 -17.09 -19.00 -0.94
C ASP A 135 -16.20 -20.13 -0.42
N LEU A 136 -14.88 -19.89 -0.35
CA LEU A 136 -13.88 -20.85 0.13
C LEU A 136 -13.34 -20.48 1.52
N ASP A 137 -13.66 -19.29 2.01
CA ASP A 137 -13.13 -18.72 3.24
C ASP A 137 -11.58 -18.63 3.27
N VAL A 138 -10.97 -18.31 2.11
CA VAL A 138 -9.51 -18.26 1.92
C VAL A 138 -9.04 -16.88 1.48
N ALA A 139 -8.04 -16.33 2.18
CA ALA A 139 -7.28 -15.16 1.75
C ALA A 139 -5.90 -15.56 1.21
N LEU A 140 -5.49 -14.93 0.10
CA LEU A 140 -4.25 -15.18 -0.61
C LEU A 140 -3.54 -13.86 -0.89
N LEU A 141 -2.30 -13.74 -0.41
CA LEU A 141 -1.46 -12.57 -0.57
C LEU A 141 -0.14 -12.95 -1.23
N TYR A 142 0.31 -12.12 -2.17
CA TYR A 142 1.52 -12.38 -2.93
C TYR A 142 2.17 -11.08 -3.43
N PRO A 143 3.51 -11.06 -3.57
CA PRO A 143 4.19 -9.97 -4.26
C PRO A 143 3.89 -10.03 -5.75
N GLN A 144 3.82 -8.87 -6.41
CA GLN A 144 3.76 -8.81 -7.86
C GLN A 144 5.16 -8.48 -8.42
N THR A 145 5.55 -9.16 -9.49
CA THR A 145 6.79 -8.89 -10.23
C THR A 145 6.63 -7.65 -11.10
#